data_AF-A0AAV8DM91-F1
#
_entry.id   AF-A0AAV8DM91-F1
#
_cell.length_a   1.000
_cell.length_b   1.000
_cell.length_c   1.000
_cell.angle_alpha   90.00
_cell.angle_beta   90.00
_cell.angle_gamma   90.00
#
_symmetry.space_group_name_H-M   'P 1'
#
loop_
_entity.id
_entity.type
_entity.pdbx_description
1 polymer ?
#
loop_
_entity_poly.entity_id
_entity_poly.type
_entity_poly.pdbx_seq_one_letter_code
_entity_poly.pdbx_strand_id
1 'polypeptide(L)'
;MATTWWRRRHRAKDPLDEADDLVPLDSQEQEEMVRSFEKKHAQQSRLWRRVFAGLLLGYAGFMVYSMLHQAWFPWELKYHAYFMEDMHPGMPILFDLVAVVACLLAVKGLLQNSSSSRKFFWYSTYVGLLVSVLWMTYMLRFPKIRWDAIWLPLAPLCGASLCLYLDHLMLESLEDISKLRSYMYNYKAL
;
A
#
# COMPACT_ATOMS: atom_id res chain seq x y z
N MET A 1 -8.52 -6.14 23.10
CA MET A 1 -8.77 -7.05 24.25
C MET A 1 -9.01 -8.53 23.85
N ALA A 2 -8.77 -8.97 22.60
CA ALA A 2 -8.97 -10.37 22.18
C ALA A 2 -7.68 -11.23 22.17
N THR A 3 -6.50 -10.62 22.35
CA THR A 3 -5.20 -11.29 22.24
C THR A 3 -4.74 -11.95 23.54
N THR A 4 -5.32 -11.57 24.67
CA THR A 4 -5.01 -12.16 25.99
C THR A 4 -5.70 -13.50 26.21
N TRP A 5 -6.82 -13.78 25.55
CA TRP A 5 -7.57 -15.03 25.70
C TRP A 5 -6.83 -16.21 25.04
N TRP A 6 -6.34 -16.03 23.81
CA TRP A 6 -5.53 -17.02 23.09
C TRP A 6 -4.20 -17.35 23.77
N ARG A 7 -3.51 -16.33 24.32
CA ARG A 7 -2.21 -16.52 24.96
C ARG A 7 -2.31 -17.20 26.33
N ARG A 8 -3.47 -17.10 26.99
CA ARG A 8 -3.72 -17.76 28.28
C ARG A 8 -4.01 -19.25 28.11
N ARG A 9 -4.66 -19.65 27.00
CA ARG A 9 -4.93 -21.05 26.62
C ARG A 9 -3.67 -21.88 26.38
N HIS A 10 -2.60 -21.28 25.85
CA HIS A 10 -1.35 -21.99 25.56
C HIS A 10 -0.40 -22.17 26.75
N ARG A 11 -0.59 -21.46 27.87
CA ARG A 11 0.39 -21.49 28.99
C ARG A 11 -0.01 -22.47 30.11
N ALA A 12 -1.22 -23.01 30.07
CA ALA A 12 -1.69 -24.06 30.96
C ALA A 12 -2.43 -25.07 30.10
N LYS A 13 -1.68 -25.89 29.35
CA LYS A 13 -2.24 -26.97 28.55
C LYS A 13 -1.99 -28.25 29.32
N ASP A 14 -3.00 -28.73 30.03
CA ASP A 14 -2.98 -30.07 30.61
C ASP A 14 -2.96 -31.09 29.45
N PRO A 15 -2.34 -32.27 29.61
CA PRO A 15 -2.28 -33.31 28.56
C PRO A 15 -3.66 -33.75 28.04
N LEU A 16 -4.73 -33.46 28.79
CA LEU A 16 -6.12 -33.72 28.43
C LEU A 16 -6.69 -32.72 27.40
N ASP A 17 -6.18 -31.49 27.33
CA ASP A 17 -6.63 -30.47 26.36
C ASP A 17 -6.08 -30.72 24.95
N GLU A 18 -4.98 -31.47 24.81
CA GLU A 18 -4.50 -31.92 23.49
C GLU A 18 -5.41 -32.97 22.85
N ALA A 19 -6.20 -33.69 23.65
CA ALA A 19 -7.17 -34.65 23.14
C ALA A 19 -8.41 -33.96 22.52
N ASP A 20 -8.75 -32.77 22.99
CA ASP A 20 -9.89 -31.97 22.50
C ASP A 20 -9.54 -31.23 21.19
N ASP A 21 -8.28 -30.83 21.00
CA ASP A 21 -7.77 -30.25 19.75
C ASP A 21 -7.73 -31.28 18.58
N LEU A 22 -7.88 -32.57 18.86
CA LEU A 22 -7.95 -33.65 17.86
C LEU A 22 -9.39 -33.92 17.38
N VAL A 23 -10.39 -33.28 17.97
CA VAL A 23 -11.79 -33.42 17.54
C VAL A 23 -11.97 -32.67 16.22
N PRO A 24 -12.39 -33.36 15.13
CA PRO A 24 -12.65 -32.69 13.86
C PRO A 24 -13.75 -31.64 14.07
N LEU A 25 -13.53 -30.41 13.61
CA LEU A 25 -14.56 -29.38 13.67
C LEU A 25 -15.83 -29.85 12.96
N ASP A 26 -16.98 -29.52 13.55
CA ASP A 26 -18.25 -29.76 12.91
C ASP A 26 -18.43 -28.85 11.67
N SER A 27 -19.39 -29.19 10.82
CA SER A 27 -19.64 -28.44 9.58
C SER A 27 -20.10 -27.00 9.81
N GLN A 28 -20.80 -26.72 10.91
CA GLN A 28 -21.30 -25.39 11.25
C GLN A 28 -20.17 -24.50 11.77
N GLU A 29 -19.32 -25.01 12.66
CA GLU A 29 -18.13 -24.34 13.18
C GLU A 29 -17.14 -24.00 12.06
N GLN A 30 -16.99 -24.90 11.07
CA GLN A 30 -16.21 -24.62 9.86
C GLN A 30 -16.79 -23.43 9.06
N GLU A 31 -18.11 -23.41 8.85
CA GLU A 31 -18.76 -22.34 8.09
C GLU A 31 -18.66 -20.99 8.83
N GLU A 32 -18.87 -21.00 10.14
CA GLU A 32 -18.74 -19.82 10.99
C GLU A 32 -17.31 -19.28 10.96
N MET A 33 -16.31 -20.16 11.01
CA MET A 33 -14.91 -19.78 10.90
C MET A 33 -14.58 -19.12 9.56
N VAL A 34 -14.94 -19.76 8.44
CA VAL A 34 -14.71 -19.23 7.08
C VAL A 34 -15.41 -17.88 6.92
N ARG A 35 -16.67 -17.77 7.34
CA ARG A 35 -17.44 -16.51 7.30
C ARG A 35 -16.79 -15.42 8.16
N SER A 36 -16.21 -15.79 9.30
CA SER A 36 -15.46 -14.85 10.14
C SER A 36 -14.20 -14.32 9.45
N PHE A 37 -13.50 -15.17 8.68
CA PHE A 37 -12.33 -14.77 7.91
C PHE A 37 -12.69 -13.89 6.72
N GLU A 38 -13.72 -14.24 5.95
CA GLU A 38 -14.24 -13.39 4.87
C GLU A 38 -14.59 -11.97 5.39
N LYS A 39 -15.28 -11.89 6.54
CA LYS A 39 -15.64 -10.60 7.16
C LYS A 39 -14.41 -9.82 7.63
N LYS A 40 -13.45 -10.49 8.28
CA LYS A 40 -12.20 -9.86 8.75
C LYS A 40 -11.37 -9.35 7.57
N HIS A 41 -11.22 -10.15 6.51
CA HIS A 41 -10.52 -9.77 5.28
C HIS A 41 -11.16 -8.54 4.63
N ALA A 42 -12.48 -8.55 4.43
CA ALA A 42 -13.20 -7.41 3.86
C ALA A 42 -13.07 -6.13 4.71
N GLN A 43 -12.96 -6.26 6.03
CA GLN A 43 -12.72 -5.12 6.92
C GLN A 43 -11.27 -4.63 6.84
N GLN A 44 -10.29 -5.53 6.92
CA GLN A 44 -8.86 -5.21 6.85
C GLN A 44 -8.49 -4.61 5.50
N SER A 45 -8.97 -5.19 4.40
CA SER A 45 -8.76 -4.68 3.04
C SER A 45 -9.26 -3.24 2.89
N ARG A 46 -10.49 -2.95 3.36
CA ARG A 46 -11.04 -1.59 3.33
C ARG A 46 -10.27 -0.62 4.22
N LEU A 47 -9.85 -1.06 5.42
CA LEU A 47 -9.09 -0.22 6.34
C LEU A 47 -7.74 0.17 5.73
N TRP A 48 -6.98 -0.81 5.26
CA TRP A 48 -5.66 -0.58 4.67
C TRP A 48 -5.75 0.27 3.40
N ARG A 49 -6.70 -0.01 2.49
CA ARG A 49 -6.92 0.83 1.31
C ARG A 49 -7.16 2.30 1.67
N ARG A 50 -7.94 2.57 2.73
CA ARG A 50 -8.20 3.95 3.21
C ARG A 50 -6.96 4.61 3.82
N VAL A 51 -6.21 3.88 4.65
CA VAL A 51 -4.97 4.39 5.27
C VAL A 51 -3.97 4.79 4.20
N PHE A 52 -3.71 3.91 3.23
CA PHE A 52 -2.76 4.19 2.15
C PHE A 52 -3.25 5.29 1.21
N ALA A 53 -4.55 5.35 0.91
CA ALA A 53 -5.11 6.46 0.14
C ALA A 53 -4.92 7.81 0.88
N GLY A 54 -5.13 7.84 2.20
CA GLY A 54 -4.87 9.03 3.03
C GLY A 54 -3.41 9.46 3.00
N LEU A 55 -2.48 8.52 3.14
CA LEU A 55 -1.03 8.80 3.07
C LEU A 55 -0.63 9.38 1.70
N LEU A 56 -1.11 8.78 0.61
CA LEU A 56 -0.86 9.27 -0.75
C LEU A 56 -1.46 10.65 -1.01
N LEU A 57 -2.67 10.91 -0.51
CA LEU A 57 -3.29 12.23 -0.60
C LEU A 57 -2.52 13.28 0.20
N GLY A 58 -2.00 12.93 1.38
CA GLY A 58 -1.13 13.80 2.15
C GLY A 58 0.14 14.17 1.39
N TYR A 59 0.79 13.18 0.78
CA TYR A 59 1.96 13.43 -0.08
C TYR A 59 1.59 14.27 -1.32
N ALA A 60 0.50 13.96 -2.01
CA ALA A 60 0.04 14.75 -3.15
C ALA A 60 -0.24 16.21 -2.76
N GLY A 61 -0.86 16.45 -1.60
CA GLY A 61 -1.08 17.79 -1.06
C GLY A 61 0.23 18.54 -0.78
N PHE A 62 1.23 17.85 -0.23
CA PHE A 62 2.57 18.40 -0.06
C PHE A 62 3.23 18.77 -1.40
N MET A 63 3.11 17.93 -2.42
CA MET A 63 3.64 18.20 -3.77
C MET A 63 2.92 19.37 -4.45
N VAL A 64 1.60 19.50 -4.28
CA VAL A 64 0.85 20.67 -4.76
C VAL A 64 1.34 21.94 -4.06
N TYR A 65 1.53 21.90 -2.74
CA TYR A 65 2.09 23.03 -2.01
C TYR A 65 3.50 23.39 -2.50
N SER A 66 4.35 22.39 -2.73
CA SER A 66 5.70 22.55 -3.30
C SER A 66 5.66 23.24 -4.67
N MET A 67 4.80 22.77 -5.57
CA MET A 67 4.58 23.35 -6.91
C MET A 67 4.16 24.82 -6.82
N LEU A 68 3.18 25.13 -5.96
CA LEU A 68 2.68 26.49 -5.74
C LEU A 68 3.79 27.39 -5.17
N HIS A 69 4.49 26.92 -4.13
CA HIS A 69 5.58 27.68 -3.53
C HIS A 69 6.70 27.96 -4.53
N GLN A 70 7.07 26.98 -5.37
CA GLN A 70 8.08 27.15 -6.41
C GLN A 70 7.65 28.17 -7.48
N ALA A 71 6.34 28.27 -7.76
CA ALA A 71 5.80 29.23 -8.72
C ALA A 71 5.81 30.68 -8.19
N TRP A 72 5.54 30.89 -6.90
CA TRP A 72 5.54 32.22 -6.26
C TRP A 72 6.93 32.67 -5.78
N PHE A 73 7.72 31.76 -5.23
CA PHE A 73 9.04 32.00 -4.64
C PHE A 73 10.05 31.00 -5.22
N PRO A 74 10.52 31.23 -6.46
CA PRO A 74 11.38 30.28 -7.14
C PRO A 74 12.68 30.09 -6.36
N TRP A 75 13.04 28.83 -6.13
CA TRP A 75 14.30 28.41 -5.49
C TRP A 75 14.45 28.74 -4.00
N GLU A 76 13.40 29.20 -3.31
CA GLU A 76 13.45 29.35 -1.85
C GLU A 76 13.40 28.01 -1.11
N LEU A 77 12.73 27.02 -1.70
CA LEU A 77 12.64 25.67 -1.14
C LEU A 77 13.99 24.97 -1.26
N LYS A 78 14.60 24.63 -0.11
CA LYS A 78 15.96 24.06 -0.02
C LYS A 78 16.21 22.92 -1.01
N TYR A 79 15.25 22.00 -1.14
CA TYR A 79 15.39 20.83 -2.02
C TYR A 79 15.26 21.14 -3.51
N HIS A 80 14.58 22.24 -3.89
CA HIS A 80 14.55 22.74 -5.27
C HIS A 80 15.73 23.65 -5.58
N ALA A 81 16.13 24.51 -4.65
CA ALA A 81 17.26 25.45 -4.77
C ALA A 81 18.55 24.76 -5.26
N TYR A 82 18.71 23.51 -4.87
CA TYR A 82 19.76 22.60 -5.28
C TYR A 82 19.95 22.42 -6.78
N PHE A 83 18.90 22.65 -7.58
CA PHE A 83 18.90 22.48 -9.02
C PHE A 83 18.92 23.82 -9.77
N MET A 84 19.05 24.95 -9.06
CA MET A 84 18.92 26.29 -9.62
C MET A 84 19.91 26.59 -10.76
N GLU A 85 21.14 26.06 -10.68
CA GLU A 85 22.19 26.36 -11.67
C GLU A 85 22.00 25.62 -13.00
N ASP A 86 21.45 24.40 -12.97
CA ASP A 86 21.36 23.50 -14.13
C ASP A 86 19.94 23.33 -14.68
N MET A 87 18.92 23.80 -13.96
CA MET A 87 17.52 23.46 -14.23
C MET A 87 16.64 24.70 -14.37
N HIS A 88 15.83 24.72 -15.45
CA HIS A 88 14.84 25.79 -15.64
C HIS A 88 13.82 25.79 -14.49
N PRO A 89 13.37 26.95 -13.98
CA PRO A 89 12.47 27.04 -12.82
C PRO A 89 11.13 26.30 -12.98
N GLY A 90 10.70 26.05 -14.22
CA GLY A 90 9.48 25.30 -14.54
C GLY A 90 9.60 23.77 -14.48
N MET A 91 10.81 23.20 -14.47
CA MET A 91 10.99 21.75 -14.44
C MET A 91 10.60 21.10 -13.09
N PRO A 92 10.95 21.66 -11.90
CA PRO A 92 10.46 21.10 -10.63
C PRO A 92 8.93 21.10 -10.56
N ILE A 93 8.29 22.17 -11.04
CA ILE A 93 6.82 22.28 -11.13
C ILE A 93 6.25 21.15 -11.99
N LEU A 94 6.86 20.87 -13.14
CA LEU A 94 6.44 19.78 -14.02
C LEU A 94 6.60 18.41 -13.33
N PHE A 95 7.72 18.16 -12.66
CA PHE A 95 7.95 16.90 -11.96
C PHE A 95 6.99 16.71 -10.79
N ASP A 96 6.72 17.76 -10.03
CA ASP A 96 5.75 17.74 -8.93
C ASP A 96 4.34 17.46 -9.45
N LEU A 97 3.95 18.06 -10.58
CA LEU A 97 2.67 17.80 -11.23
C LEU A 97 2.53 16.33 -11.66
N VAL A 98 3.56 15.76 -12.27
CA VAL A 98 3.52 14.35 -12.70
C VAL A 98 3.51 13.41 -11.48
N ALA A 99 4.21 13.75 -10.39
CA ALA A 99 4.13 13.01 -9.13
C ALA A 99 2.72 13.03 -8.54
N VAL A 100 2.04 14.18 -8.53
CA VAL A 100 0.65 14.31 -8.10
C VAL A 100 -0.27 13.42 -8.94
N VAL A 101 -0.09 13.42 -10.27
CA VAL A 101 -0.87 12.53 -11.17
C VAL A 101 -0.63 11.06 -10.83
N ALA A 102 0.61 10.64 -10.58
CA ALA A 102 0.92 9.27 -10.17
C ALA A 102 0.19 8.88 -8.88
N CYS A 103 0.18 9.77 -7.88
CA CYS A 103 -0.52 9.54 -6.61
C CYS A 103 -2.03 9.48 -6.77
N LEU A 104 -2.63 10.37 -7.57
CA LEU A 104 -4.07 10.36 -7.82
C LEU A 104 -4.51 9.07 -8.54
N LEU A 105 -3.71 8.56 -9.48
CA LEU A 105 -3.97 7.27 -10.12
C LEU A 105 -3.93 6.11 -9.12
N ALA A 106 -2.95 6.08 -8.20
CA ALA A 106 -2.89 5.06 -7.14
C ALA A 106 -4.09 5.16 -6.19
N VAL A 107 -4.47 6.36 -5.76
CA VAL A 107 -5.64 6.59 -4.89
C VAL A 107 -6.92 6.12 -5.58
N LYS A 108 -7.08 6.45 -6.87
CA LYS A 108 -8.22 5.97 -7.67
C LYS A 108 -8.25 4.44 -7.74
N GLY A 109 -7.09 3.80 -7.93
CA GLY A 109 -6.95 2.34 -7.87
C GLY A 109 -7.36 1.75 -6.51
N LEU A 110 -6.95 2.36 -5.41
CA LEU A 110 -7.29 1.92 -4.05
C LEU A 110 -8.79 1.99 -3.75
N LEU A 111 -9.45 3.06 -4.21
CA LEU A 111 -10.87 3.31 -3.94
C LEU A 111 -11.80 2.52 -4.87
N GLN A 112 -11.34 2.16 -6.07
CA GLN A 112 -12.15 1.44 -7.04
C GLN A 112 -12.07 -0.09 -6.79
N ASN A 113 -13.23 -0.72 -6.54
CA ASN A 113 -13.33 -2.17 -6.28
C ASN A 113 -13.63 -2.99 -7.55
N SER A 114 -13.32 -2.46 -8.74
CA SER A 114 -13.62 -3.08 -10.03
C SER A 114 -12.36 -3.73 -10.61
N SER A 115 -12.49 -4.72 -11.50
CA SER A 115 -11.37 -5.30 -12.25
C SER A 115 -10.53 -4.27 -13.02
N SER A 116 -11.09 -3.09 -13.31
CA SER A 116 -10.38 -1.96 -13.92
C SER A 116 -9.40 -1.25 -12.95
N SER A 117 -9.53 -1.46 -11.63
CA SER A 117 -8.65 -0.88 -10.59
C SER A 117 -7.18 -1.25 -10.80
N ARG A 118 -6.93 -2.48 -11.26
CA ARG A 118 -5.58 -2.99 -11.47
C ARG A 118 -4.81 -2.19 -12.52
N LYS A 119 -5.50 -1.70 -13.56
CA LYS A 119 -4.89 -0.86 -14.59
C LYS A 119 -4.38 0.46 -14.02
N PHE A 120 -5.10 1.05 -13.04
CA PHE A 120 -4.68 2.29 -12.40
C PHE A 120 -3.42 2.13 -11.56
N PHE A 121 -3.23 0.99 -10.88
CA PHE A 121 -1.98 0.72 -10.17
C PHE A 121 -0.79 0.56 -11.12
N TRP A 122 -0.98 -0.12 -12.25
CA TRP A 122 0.04 -0.21 -13.29
C TRP A 122 0.38 1.16 -13.88
N TYR A 123 -0.61 1.96 -14.25
CA TYR A 123 -0.39 3.32 -14.74
C TYR A 123 0.32 4.20 -13.71
N SER A 124 -0.09 4.14 -12.44
CA SER A 124 0.59 4.86 -11.35
C SER A 124 2.06 4.45 -11.24
N THR A 125 2.36 3.15 -11.39
CA THR A 125 3.74 2.64 -11.33
C THR A 125 4.58 3.09 -12.52
N TYR A 126 4.04 3.06 -13.74
CA TYR A 126 4.74 3.57 -14.93
C TYR A 126 5.01 5.07 -14.84
N VAL A 127 4.03 5.86 -14.38
CA VAL A 127 4.18 7.31 -14.18
C VAL A 127 5.16 7.61 -13.04
N GLY A 128 5.09 6.87 -11.94
CA GLY A 128 6.04 6.98 -10.82
C GLY A 128 7.47 6.64 -11.22
N LEU A 129 7.65 5.60 -12.05
CA LEU A 129 8.95 5.24 -12.62
C LEU A 129 9.50 6.34 -13.53
N LEU A 130 8.66 6.91 -14.40
CA LEU A 130 9.03 8.03 -15.27
C LEU A 130 9.56 9.21 -14.43
N VAL A 131 8.82 9.64 -13.40
CA VAL A 131 9.21 10.73 -12.50
C VAL A 131 10.52 10.41 -11.77
N SER A 132 10.66 9.17 -11.31
CA SER A 132 11.88 8.72 -10.63
C SER A 132 13.10 8.80 -11.54
N VAL A 133 12.98 8.31 -12.78
CA VAL A 133 14.05 8.38 -13.78
C VAL A 133 14.40 9.83 -14.10
N LEU A 134 13.40 10.70 -14.30
CA LEU A 134 13.63 12.13 -14.56
C LEU A 134 14.45 12.75 -13.42
N TRP A 135 14.01 12.65 -12.17
CA TRP A 135 14.76 13.17 -11.02
C TRP A 135 16.16 12.56 -10.90
N MET A 136 16.30 11.26 -11.12
CA MET A 136 17.61 10.58 -11.08
C MET A 136 18.57 11.08 -12.15
N THR A 137 18.10 11.37 -13.38
CA THR A 137 18.98 11.90 -14.44
C THR A 137 19.58 13.25 -14.06
N TYR A 138 18.79 14.13 -13.41
CA TYR A 138 19.28 15.42 -12.93
C TYR A 138 20.15 15.27 -11.67
N MET A 139 19.86 14.34 -10.76
CA MET A 139 20.70 14.10 -9.58
C MET A 139 22.08 13.55 -9.95
N LEU A 140 22.17 12.67 -10.94
CA LEU A 140 23.45 12.09 -11.39
C LEU A 140 24.35 13.09 -12.11
N ARG A 141 23.81 14.24 -12.53
CA ARG A 141 24.58 15.31 -13.16
C ARG A 141 25.47 16.06 -12.15
N PHE A 142 25.18 15.95 -10.85
CA PHE A 142 25.98 16.60 -9.81
C PHE A 142 27.17 15.73 -9.37
N PRO A 143 28.35 16.34 -9.14
CA PRO A 143 29.56 15.62 -8.71
C PRO A 143 29.48 15.06 -7.27
N LYS A 144 28.50 15.52 -6.47
CA LYS A 144 28.25 15.02 -5.11
C LYS A 144 26.79 14.64 -4.96
N ILE A 145 26.54 13.36 -4.68
CA ILE A 145 25.20 12.84 -4.40
C ILE A 145 24.75 13.39 -3.03
N ARG A 146 23.65 14.16 -3.03
CA ARG A 146 23.04 14.70 -1.82
C ARG A 146 21.88 13.81 -1.39
N TRP A 147 22.08 13.08 -0.30
CA TRP A 147 21.09 12.14 0.26
C TRP A 147 19.81 12.83 0.72
N ASP A 148 19.87 14.11 1.11
CA ASP A 148 18.70 14.87 1.60
C ASP A 148 17.60 15.07 0.54
N ALA A 149 17.93 14.94 -0.74
CA ALA A 149 16.98 15.07 -1.85
C ALA A 149 16.65 13.73 -2.53
N ILE A 150 17.16 12.60 -2.02
CA ILE A 150 16.93 11.28 -2.63
C ILE A 150 15.48 10.79 -2.49
N TRP A 151 14.73 11.38 -1.56
CA TRP A 151 13.33 11.04 -1.37
C TRP A 151 12.43 11.54 -2.52
N LEU A 152 12.85 12.54 -3.31
CA LEU A 152 12.10 13.06 -4.46
C LEU A 152 11.88 11.99 -5.55
N PRO A 153 12.93 11.30 -6.06
CA PRO A 153 12.74 10.19 -7.01
C PRO A 153 12.18 8.93 -6.34
N LEU A 154 12.47 8.71 -5.06
CA LEU A 154 12.15 7.45 -4.38
C LEU A 154 10.69 7.41 -3.90
N ALA A 155 10.13 8.52 -3.43
CA ALA A 155 8.79 8.54 -2.82
C ALA A 155 7.66 8.15 -3.80
N PRO A 156 7.60 8.66 -5.05
CA PRO A 156 6.56 8.25 -6.00
C PRO A 156 6.69 6.77 -6.40
N LEU A 157 7.92 6.29 -6.56
CA LEU A 157 8.20 4.89 -6.90
C LEU A 157 7.80 3.96 -5.76
N CYS A 158 8.29 4.22 -4.54
CA CYS A 158 7.93 3.44 -3.36
C CYS A 158 6.43 3.48 -3.09
N GLY A 159 5.78 4.62 -3.23
CA GLY A 159 4.33 4.75 -3.05
C GLY A 159 3.53 3.88 -4.04
N ALA A 160 3.89 3.92 -5.33
CA ALA A 160 3.23 3.13 -6.36
C ALA A 160 3.49 1.62 -6.20
N SER A 161 4.75 1.23 -5.97
CA SER A 161 5.14 -0.17 -5.74
C SER A 161 4.47 -0.76 -4.50
N LEU A 162 4.39 0.01 -3.40
CA LEU A 162 3.72 -0.43 -2.19
C LEU A 162 2.21 -0.64 -2.42
N CYS A 163 1.57 0.23 -3.22
CA CYS A 163 0.17 0.05 -3.58
C CYS A 163 -0.10 -1.20 -4.42
N LEU A 164 0.78 -1.51 -5.38
CA LEU A 164 0.72 -2.78 -6.12
C LEU A 164 0.91 -3.99 -5.20
N TYR A 165 1.87 -3.91 -4.28
CA TYR A 165 2.11 -4.98 -3.33
C TYR A 165 0.91 -5.22 -2.41
N LEU A 166 0.27 -4.16 -1.93
CA LEU A 166 -0.95 -4.27 -1.13
C LEU A 166 -2.11 -4.87 -1.91
N ASP A 167 -2.29 -4.49 -3.18
CA ASP A 167 -3.33 -5.09 -4.03
C ASP A 167 -3.08 -6.60 -4.20
N HIS A 168 -1.82 -7.00 -4.43
CA HIS A 168 -1.43 -8.41 -4.52
C HIS A 168 -1.69 -9.18 -3.21
N LEU A 169 -1.24 -8.64 -2.07
CA LEU A 169 -1.44 -9.26 -0.77
C LEU A 169 -2.93 -9.45 -0.42
N MET A 170 -3.76 -8.48 -0.79
CA MET A 170 -5.21 -8.57 -0.56
C MET A 170 -5.88 -9.61 -1.47
N LEU A 171 -5.39 -9.78 -2.71
CA LEU A 171 -5.86 -10.80 -3.63
C LEU A 171 -5.46 -12.21 -3.18
N GLU A 172 -4.20 -12.40 -2.80
CA GLU A 172 -3.68 -13.68 -2.29
C GLU A 172 -4.46 -14.12 -1.05
N SER A 173 -4.69 -13.21 -0.11
CA SER A 173 -5.48 -13.53 1.09
C SER A 173 -6.94 -13.88 0.79
N LEU A 174 -7.54 -13.31 -0.26
CA LEU A 174 -8.88 -13.69 -0.70
C LEU A 174 -8.89 -15.09 -1.33
N GLU A 175 -7.87 -15.42 -2.11
CA GLU A 175 -7.70 -16.72 -2.73
C GLU A 175 -7.53 -17.83 -1.67
N ASP A 176 -6.76 -17.57 -0.62
CA ASP A 176 -6.58 -18.50 0.49
C ASP A 176 -7.88 -18.77 1.25
N ILE A 177 -8.70 -17.74 1.46
CA ILE A 177 -10.03 -17.91 2.08
C ILE A 177 -10.95 -18.73 1.15
N SER A 178 -10.89 -18.49 -0.15
CA SER A 178 -11.64 -19.28 -1.14
C SER A 178 -11.19 -20.75 -1.14
N LYS A 179 -9.89 -21.02 -1.03
CA LYS A 179 -9.35 -22.38 -0.91
C LYS A 179 -9.82 -23.03 0.39
N LEU A 180 -9.77 -22.30 1.52
CA LEU A 180 -10.26 -22.80 2.81
C LEU A 180 -11.75 -23.20 2.73
N ARG A 181 -12.56 -22.39 2.06
CA ARG A 181 -13.97 -22.70 1.80
C ARG A 181 -14.14 -23.97 0.96
N SER A 182 -13.28 -24.20 -0.02
CA SER A 182 -13.33 -25.42 -0.85
C SER A 182 -12.89 -26.68 -0.11
N TYR A 183 -12.13 -26.55 0.99
CA TYR A 183 -11.69 -27.67 1.83
C TYR A 183 -12.66 -28.02 2.97
N MET A 184 -13.77 -27.28 3.11
CA MET A 184 -14.81 -27.64 4.08
C MET A 184 -15.34 -29.05 3.80
N TYR A 185 -15.45 -29.86 4.85
CA TYR A 185 -15.92 -31.24 4.75
C TYR A 185 -17.25 -31.41 5.48
N ASN A 186 -18.06 -32.36 5.01
CA ASN A 186 -19.34 -32.67 5.64
C ASN A 186 -19.08 -33.61 6.84
N TYR A 187 -19.06 -33.05 8.05
CA TYR A 187 -18.91 -33.84 9.26
C TYR A 187 -20.17 -34.70 9.47
N LYS A 188 -20.01 -36.03 9.47
CA LYS A 188 -21.06 -36.96 9.88
C LYS A 188 -20.73 -37.44 11.28
N ALA A 189 -21.54 -37.02 12.26
CA ALA A 189 -21.54 -37.65 13.57
C ALA A 189 -22.00 -39.11 13.39
N LEU A 190 -21.14 -40.05 13.77
CA LEU A 190 -21.41 -41.50 13.81
C LEU A 190 -22.28 -41.84 15.01
#